data_AF-A0A9W9T1X8-F1
#
_entry.id   AF-A0A9W9T1X8-F1
#
_cell.length_a   1.000
_cell.length_b   1.000
_cell.length_c   1.000
_cell.angle_alpha   90.00
_cell.angle_beta   90.00
_cell.angle_gamma   90.00
#
_symmetry.space_group_name_H-M   'P 1'
#
loop_
_entity.id
_entity.type
_entity.pdbx_description
1 polymer ?
#
loop_
_entity_poly.entity_id
_entity_poly.type
_entity_poly.pdbx_seq_one_letter_code
_entity_poly.pdbx_strand_id
1 'polypeptide(L)'
;MLSTLPAELLLSIASYLDSHTDTLRLASCCRAFYPLLLPKVFTSLDMIEYRNGQLSHLVHTLALKPSLAQEVRTLRVSHGWRPTSGVRYEQEVILSLLKSTLAPYDTLSSWEWELQIEGNNDAWTVLLLALLPNLEDLVLEVHDFSNYTLEWMVRIAEKEISGLSKLRHFTVVCSDVDGGIDSLYLISILQLPSLLSVCGHMIFDDDGSYEGYAEDQRFDAASYVPDNVRYSNVTHIHLKSSRSRRGFANLINAPKSLESFVFEYSDNLNYADDKRMYASRYYPPLQRHRETLQTLTLTDEYTNNYPGYQFNDYDYVGSFAGFSALKELWLQIPHILDWDSDVDKTLRNRFSDVLPLSLERLILDGLKEEHTTELADAFKDLFLGGKYRCPNLTYLEVKGNWMHVQQSTEESNAKPRPIPVMLKEFADFKVELELLCSAAGVGFRLRDLHVEAIIKHNALCGF
;
A
#
# COMPACT_ATOMS: atom_id res chain seq x y z
N MET A 1 -20.02 39.30 -14.57
CA MET A 1 -21.11 38.30 -14.70
C MET A 1 -21.00 37.17 -13.69
N LEU A 2 -19.82 36.61 -13.38
CA LEU A 2 -19.70 35.61 -12.30
C LEU A 2 -19.96 36.19 -10.90
N SER A 3 -19.65 37.48 -10.67
CA SER A 3 -19.81 38.15 -9.37
C SER A 3 -21.26 38.39 -8.94
N THR A 4 -22.25 38.10 -9.80
CA THR A 4 -23.68 38.22 -9.50
C THR A 4 -24.33 36.88 -9.16
N LEU A 5 -23.56 35.78 -9.20
CA LEU A 5 -24.03 34.46 -8.83
C LEU A 5 -24.14 34.32 -7.29
N PRO A 6 -25.12 33.57 -6.78
CA PRO A 6 -25.18 33.16 -5.38
C PRO A 6 -23.91 32.42 -4.93
N ALA A 7 -23.58 32.53 -3.65
CA ALA A 7 -22.38 31.95 -3.06
C ALA A 7 -22.34 30.42 -3.22
N GLU A 8 -23.50 29.77 -3.14
CA GLU A 8 -23.67 28.33 -3.27
C GLU A 8 -23.32 27.85 -4.70
N LEU A 9 -23.69 28.62 -5.72
CA LEU A 9 -23.35 28.31 -7.11
C LEU A 9 -21.84 28.50 -7.35
N LEU A 10 -21.24 29.51 -6.74
CA LEU A 10 -19.79 29.73 -6.84
C LEU A 10 -19.00 28.61 -6.16
N LEU A 11 -19.44 28.14 -4.99
CA LEU A 11 -18.85 26.99 -4.30
C LEU A 11 -19.04 25.69 -5.09
N SER A 12 -20.21 25.50 -5.72
CA SER A 12 -20.46 24.36 -6.59
C SER A 12 -19.55 24.39 -7.84
N ILE A 13 -19.40 25.55 -8.50
CA ILE A 13 -18.46 25.71 -9.62
C ILE A 13 -17.04 25.38 -9.17
N ALA A 14 -16.60 25.91 -8.02
CA ALA A 14 -15.27 25.62 -7.48
C ALA A 14 -15.08 24.14 -7.14
N SER A 15 -16.15 23.40 -6.79
CA SER A 15 -16.06 21.97 -6.52
C SER A 15 -15.81 21.10 -7.76
N TYR A 16 -16.03 21.63 -8.96
CA TYR A 16 -15.68 20.99 -10.24
C TYR A 16 -14.28 21.39 -10.74
N LEU A 17 -13.54 22.22 -10.01
CA LEU A 17 -12.15 22.54 -10.34
C LEU A 17 -11.25 21.50 -9.67
N ASP A 18 -10.72 20.57 -10.45
CA ASP A 18 -9.85 19.51 -9.93
C ASP A 18 -8.45 20.04 -9.55
N SER A 19 -8.06 21.21 -10.08
CA SER A 19 -6.76 21.82 -9.79
C SER A 19 -6.83 22.81 -8.63
N HIS A 20 -5.96 22.62 -7.63
CA HIS A 20 -5.69 23.59 -6.57
C HIS A 20 -5.35 24.97 -7.14
N THR A 21 -4.51 25.00 -8.19
CA THR A 21 -4.07 26.23 -8.86
C THR A 21 -5.24 26.98 -9.50
N ASP A 22 -6.16 26.26 -10.16
CA ASP A 22 -7.31 26.89 -10.79
C ASP A 22 -8.32 27.42 -9.77
N THR A 23 -8.53 26.69 -8.68
CA THR A 23 -9.36 27.13 -7.56
C THR A 23 -8.79 28.39 -6.90
N LEU A 24 -7.47 28.44 -6.68
CA LEU A 24 -6.79 29.62 -6.13
C LEU A 24 -6.85 30.82 -7.09
N ARG A 25 -6.68 30.58 -8.40
CA ARG A 25 -6.82 31.62 -9.42
C ARG A 25 -8.24 32.18 -9.43
N LEU A 26 -9.25 31.33 -9.38
CA LEU A 26 -10.65 31.74 -9.29
C LEU A 26 -10.92 32.56 -8.03
N ALA A 27 -10.44 32.11 -6.87
CA ALA A 27 -10.53 32.85 -5.62
C ALA A 27 -9.87 34.25 -5.73
N SER A 28 -8.77 34.34 -6.49
CA SER A 28 -8.01 35.58 -6.70
C SER A 28 -8.62 36.51 -7.76
N CYS A 29 -9.60 36.06 -8.56
CA CYS A 29 -10.19 36.87 -9.62
C CYS A 29 -10.95 38.10 -9.11
N CYS A 30 -11.56 38.04 -7.92
CA CYS A 30 -12.21 39.21 -7.33
C CYS A 30 -12.27 39.18 -5.80
N ARG A 31 -12.41 40.37 -5.19
CA ARG A 31 -12.45 40.54 -3.72
C ARG A 31 -13.61 39.81 -3.04
N ALA A 32 -14.72 39.59 -3.75
CA ALA A 32 -15.87 38.86 -3.22
C ALA A 32 -15.64 37.34 -3.22
N PHE A 33 -14.89 36.82 -4.20
CA PHE A 33 -14.61 35.39 -4.32
C PHE A 33 -13.57 34.95 -3.32
N TYR A 34 -12.60 35.81 -3.03
CA TYR A 34 -11.49 35.50 -2.15
C TYR A 34 -11.94 34.93 -0.78
N PRO A 35 -12.74 35.62 0.05
CA PRO A 35 -13.15 35.07 1.34
C PRO A 35 -14.07 33.85 1.23
N LEU A 36 -14.80 33.71 0.12
CA LEU A 36 -15.74 32.61 -0.09
C LEU A 36 -15.04 31.32 -0.52
N LEU A 37 -14.09 31.42 -1.44
CA LEU A 37 -13.45 30.28 -2.09
C LEU A 37 -12.10 29.90 -1.45
N LEU A 38 -11.44 30.83 -0.74
CA LEU A 38 -10.17 30.53 -0.08
C LEU A 38 -10.25 29.34 0.89
N PRO A 39 -11.29 29.20 1.76
CA PRO A 39 -11.45 27.99 2.59
C PRO A 39 -11.40 26.69 1.78
N LYS A 40 -12.05 26.68 0.60
CA LYS A 40 -12.10 25.52 -0.30
C LYS A 40 -10.73 25.18 -0.90
N VAL A 41 -9.90 26.19 -1.17
CA VAL A 41 -8.52 26.02 -1.63
C VAL A 41 -7.68 25.25 -0.60
N PHE A 42 -7.92 25.50 0.69
CA PHE A 42 -7.17 24.86 1.78
C PHE A 42 -7.72 23.49 2.18
N THR A 43 -8.89 23.07 1.68
CA THR A 43 -9.46 21.75 2.01
C THR A 43 -8.53 20.60 1.60
N SER A 44 -7.84 20.75 0.46
CA SER A 44 -6.90 19.77 -0.06
C SER A 44 -5.57 20.43 -0.41
N LEU A 45 -4.52 19.99 0.26
CA LEU A 45 -3.15 20.46 0.08
C LEU A 45 -2.32 19.32 -0.50
N ASP A 46 -2.11 19.35 -1.82
CA ASP A 46 -1.16 18.46 -2.49
C ASP A 46 0.16 19.18 -2.69
N MET A 47 1.15 18.75 -1.92
CA MET A 47 2.47 19.30 -1.97
C MET A 47 3.42 18.37 -2.78
N ILE A 48 3.03 17.15 -3.14
CA ILE A 48 3.91 16.23 -3.89
C ILE A 48 4.16 16.73 -5.32
N GLU A 49 3.13 17.27 -5.97
CA GLU A 49 3.22 17.78 -7.35
C GLU A 49 4.07 19.05 -7.47
N TYR A 50 4.18 19.84 -6.40
CA TYR A 50 4.78 21.17 -6.41
C TYR A 50 6.01 21.25 -5.51
N ARG A 51 7.06 20.46 -5.79
CA ARG A 51 8.33 20.39 -5.02
C ARG A 51 9.10 21.71 -4.78
N ASN A 52 8.56 22.84 -5.27
CA ASN A 52 9.15 24.18 -5.19
C ASN A 52 8.45 25.13 -4.19
N GLY A 53 7.44 24.64 -3.46
CA GLY A 53 6.73 25.39 -2.42
C GLY A 53 7.50 25.50 -1.10
N GLN A 54 7.19 26.51 -0.30
CA GLN A 54 7.83 26.76 0.98
C GLN A 54 6.97 26.19 2.12
N LEU A 55 7.26 24.97 2.58
CA LEU A 55 6.55 24.33 3.71
C LEU A 55 6.54 25.22 4.96
N SER A 56 7.66 25.88 5.25
CA SER A 56 7.76 26.88 6.32
C SER A 56 6.80 28.05 6.15
N HIS A 57 6.58 28.55 4.91
CA HIS A 57 5.61 29.62 4.66
C HIS A 57 4.17 29.15 4.84
N LEU A 58 3.86 27.91 4.46
CA LEU A 58 2.55 27.32 4.69
C LEU A 58 2.29 27.21 6.20
N VAL A 59 3.24 26.68 6.96
CA VAL A 59 3.19 26.61 8.43
C VAL A 59 2.95 27.99 9.03
N HIS A 60 3.72 29.01 8.62
CA HIS A 60 3.49 30.39 9.06
C HIS A 60 2.10 30.91 8.71
N THR A 61 1.64 30.66 7.48
CA THR A 61 0.34 31.14 7.01
C THR A 61 -0.80 30.53 7.81
N LEU A 62 -0.73 29.22 8.09
CA LEU A 62 -1.75 28.49 8.85
C LEU A 62 -1.69 28.81 10.34
N ALA A 63 -0.50 29.00 10.90
CA ALA A 63 -0.35 29.46 12.28
C ALA A 63 -0.97 30.86 12.50
N LEU A 64 -0.78 31.77 11.53
CA LEU A 64 -1.38 33.12 11.57
C LEU A 64 -2.87 33.15 11.19
N LYS A 65 -3.38 32.10 10.53
CA LYS A 65 -4.79 31.99 10.11
C LYS A 65 -5.38 30.63 10.51
N PRO A 66 -5.67 30.41 11.80
CA PRO A 66 -6.18 29.12 12.29
C PRO A 66 -7.50 28.69 11.63
N SER A 67 -8.33 29.64 11.18
CA SER A 67 -9.56 29.33 10.44
C SER A 67 -9.28 28.57 9.14
N LEU A 68 -8.18 28.86 8.43
CA LEU A 68 -7.79 28.12 7.23
C LEU A 68 -7.23 26.74 7.58
N ALA A 69 -6.46 26.65 8.67
CA ALA A 69 -5.91 25.39 9.15
C ALA A 69 -7.02 24.38 9.53
N GLN A 70 -8.13 24.88 10.07
CA GLN A 70 -9.32 24.09 10.36
C GLN A 70 -10.06 23.58 9.11
N GLU A 71 -9.82 24.13 7.93
CA GLU A 71 -10.47 23.69 6.68
C GLU A 71 -9.73 22.54 6.02
N VAL A 72 -8.46 22.30 6.36
CA VAL A 72 -7.65 21.23 5.77
C VAL A 72 -8.24 19.86 6.15
N ARG A 73 -8.47 19.02 5.14
CA ARG A 73 -8.96 17.64 5.29
C ARG A 73 -7.98 16.63 4.70
N THR A 74 -7.34 16.97 3.59
CA THR A 74 -6.37 16.09 2.95
C THR A 74 -5.02 16.79 2.81
N LEU A 75 -3.94 16.12 3.19
CA LEU A 75 -2.58 16.62 3.05
C LEU A 75 -1.69 15.56 2.41
N ARG A 76 -0.92 15.96 1.40
CA ARG A 76 0.11 15.13 0.78
C ARG A 76 1.45 15.88 0.82
N VAL A 77 2.46 15.32 1.48
CA VAL A 77 3.78 15.95 1.67
C VAL A 77 4.87 15.05 1.08
N SER A 78 5.73 15.63 0.23
CA SER A 78 6.93 14.95 -0.28
C SER A 78 8.14 15.14 0.65
N HIS A 79 9.15 14.27 0.59
CA HIS A 79 10.42 14.46 1.28
C HIS A 79 11.36 15.44 0.54
N GLY A 80 11.14 15.65 -0.77
CA GLY A 80 12.08 16.30 -1.68
C GLY A 80 12.02 17.83 -1.77
N TRP A 81 11.55 18.53 -0.74
CA TRP A 81 11.47 19.99 -0.80
C TRP A 81 12.84 20.65 -0.75
N ARG A 82 13.05 21.60 -1.66
CA ARG A 82 14.19 22.51 -1.60
C ARG A 82 13.65 23.93 -1.51
N PRO A 83 13.92 24.68 -0.42
CA PRO A 83 13.50 26.06 -0.33
C PRO A 83 14.18 26.86 -1.44
N THR A 84 13.41 27.41 -2.38
CA THR A 84 13.94 28.23 -3.49
C THR A 84 14.36 29.64 -3.06
N SER A 85 13.94 30.08 -1.87
CA SER A 85 14.17 31.45 -1.36
C SER A 85 14.42 31.49 0.15
N GLY A 86 15.04 30.44 0.69
CA GLY A 86 15.36 30.30 2.12
C GLY A 86 14.17 29.85 2.97
N VAL A 87 14.46 29.53 4.24
CA VAL A 87 13.46 29.14 5.25
C VAL A 87 12.89 30.38 5.92
N ARG A 88 11.56 30.51 5.98
CA ARG A 88 10.91 31.53 6.82
C ARG A 88 10.80 30.99 8.24
N TYR A 89 11.55 31.61 9.15
CA TYR A 89 11.53 31.31 10.57
C TYR A 89 11.24 32.59 11.35
N GLU A 90 9.98 32.87 11.65
CA GLU A 90 9.61 33.93 12.59
C GLU A 90 9.52 33.33 13.99
N GLN A 91 10.54 33.59 14.79
CA GLN A 91 10.76 32.94 16.08
C GLN A 91 9.54 33.00 17.00
N GLU A 92 8.81 34.12 17.05
CA GLU A 92 7.63 34.26 17.93
C GLU A 92 6.50 33.28 17.56
N VAL A 93 6.23 33.11 16.26
CA VAL A 93 5.19 32.21 15.75
C VAL A 93 5.60 30.76 15.96
N ILE A 94 6.85 30.42 15.61
CA ILE A 94 7.34 29.04 15.64
C ILE A 94 7.57 28.56 17.07
N LEU A 95 8.12 29.38 17.97
CA LEU A 95 8.29 29.01 19.37
C LEU A 95 6.96 28.74 20.06
N SER A 96 5.91 29.50 19.74
CA SER A 96 4.57 29.24 20.28
C SER A 96 4.06 27.87 19.84
N LEU A 97 4.27 27.51 18.58
CA LEU A 97 3.85 26.22 18.02
C LEU A 97 4.68 25.08 18.64
N LEU A 98 6.01 25.19 18.65
CA LEU A 98 6.89 24.20 19.28
C LEU A 98 6.49 23.92 20.73
N LYS A 99 6.22 24.95 21.53
CA LYS A 99 5.77 24.74 22.93
C LYS A 99 4.48 23.94 23.04
N SER A 100 3.61 24.01 22.05
CA SER A 100 2.37 23.22 22.01
C SER A 100 2.56 21.80 21.44
N THR A 101 3.61 21.59 20.66
CA THR A 101 3.87 20.34 19.92
C THR A 101 4.89 19.43 20.61
N LEU A 102 5.85 20.01 21.34
CA LEU A 102 6.97 19.31 21.96
C LEU A 102 6.57 18.57 23.23
N ALA A 103 7.19 17.39 23.42
CA ALA A 103 7.10 16.65 24.67
C ALA A 103 8.01 17.28 25.75
N PRO A 104 7.78 16.98 27.05
CA PRO A 104 8.58 17.54 28.16
C PRO A 104 10.09 17.27 28.10
N TYR A 105 10.52 16.29 27.30
CA TYR A 105 11.91 15.88 27.16
C TYR A 105 12.56 16.37 25.85
N ASP A 106 11.77 16.94 24.93
CA ASP A 106 12.32 17.51 23.71
C ASP A 106 12.99 18.84 24.05
N THR A 107 14.24 19.01 23.62
CA THR A 107 14.97 20.26 23.82
C THR A 107 14.54 21.26 22.75
N LEU A 108 13.95 22.38 23.15
CA LEU A 108 13.59 23.48 22.21
C LEU A 108 14.77 23.83 21.29
N SER A 109 15.98 23.88 21.85
CA SER A 109 17.20 24.21 21.11
C SER A 109 17.54 23.24 19.97
N SER A 110 17.20 21.94 20.09
CA SER A 110 17.44 20.98 19.00
C SER A 110 16.44 21.22 17.87
N TRP A 111 15.17 21.43 18.19
CA TRP A 111 14.14 21.72 17.19
C TRP A 111 14.35 23.05 16.48
N GLU A 112 14.78 24.10 17.19
CA GLU A 112 15.15 25.38 16.55
C GLU A 112 16.30 25.19 15.56
N TRP A 113 17.29 24.34 15.89
CA TRP A 113 18.38 24.00 14.99
C TRP A 113 17.89 23.22 13.76
N GLU A 114 17.08 22.18 13.95
CA GLU A 114 16.53 21.37 12.85
C GLU A 114 15.68 22.19 11.87
N LEU A 115 14.87 23.11 12.38
CA LEU A 115 14.02 23.97 11.54
C LEU A 115 14.81 24.99 10.71
N GLN A 116 16.07 25.27 11.09
CA GLN A 116 16.95 26.20 10.38
C GLN A 116 17.90 25.50 9.39
N ILE A 117 18.07 24.18 9.49
CA ILE A 117 18.88 23.41 8.55
C ILE A 117 18.19 23.36 7.19
N GLU A 118 18.88 23.81 6.14
CA GLU A 118 18.40 23.68 4.77
C GLU A 118 18.30 22.19 4.40
N GLY A 119 17.12 21.78 3.91
CA GLY A 119 16.87 20.42 3.46
C GLY A 119 16.26 19.49 4.51
N ASN A 120 16.19 19.89 5.79
CA ASN A 120 15.41 19.16 6.78
C ASN A 120 13.94 19.64 6.78
N ASN A 121 13.11 18.96 5.99
CA ASN A 121 11.68 19.29 5.86
C ASN A 121 10.79 18.54 6.86
N ASP A 122 11.34 17.54 7.54
CA ASP A 122 10.56 16.64 8.36
C ASP A 122 10.09 17.34 9.64
N ALA A 123 10.97 18.13 10.28
CA ALA A 123 10.60 18.98 11.41
C ALA A 123 9.49 19.99 11.06
N TRP A 124 9.52 20.55 9.85
CA TRP A 124 8.46 21.44 9.36
C TRP A 124 7.14 20.71 9.11
N THR A 125 7.20 19.43 8.74
CA THR A 125 6.02 18.58 8.55
C THR A 125 5.32 18.32 9.88
N VAL A 126 6.08 18.08 10.96
CA VAL A 126 5.54 17.96 12.32
C VAL A 126 4.77 19.22 12.72
N LEU A 127 5.36 20.40 12.52
CA LEU A 127 4.69 21.67 12.81
C LEU A 127 3.43 21.86 11.98
N LEU A 128 3.47 21.50 10.70
CA LEU A 128 2.30 21.55 9.84
C LEU A 128 1.19 20.66 10.42
N LEU A 129 1.47 19.38 10.68
CA LEU A 129 0.46 18.44 11.18
C LEU A 129 -0.15 18.87 12.52
N ALA A 130 0.64 19.49 13.41
CA ALA A 130 0.15 20.03 14.68
C ALA A 130 -0.91 21.15 14.49
N LEU A 131 -0.93 21.83 13.34
CA LEU A 131 -1.90 22.89 13.03
C LEU A 131 -3.21 22.36 12.43
N LEU A 132 -3.32 21.07 12.08
CA LEU A 132 -4.41 20.52 11.27
C LEU A 132 -5.35 19.62 12.11
N PRO A 133 -6.24 20.20 12.93
CA PRO A 133 -7.08 19.42 13.85
C PRO A 133 -8.14 18.57 13.15
N ASN A 134 -8.43 18.87 11.87
CA ASN A 134 -9.48 18.21 11.10
C ASN A 134 -8.93 17.37 9.95
N LEU A 135 -7.64 17.00 9.98
CA LEU A 135 -7.06 16.17 8.94
C LEU A 135 -7.69 14.77 8.93
N GLU A 136 -8.15 14.32 7.76
CA GLU A 136 -8.82 13.04 7.51
C GLU A 136 -7.97 12.11 6.64
N ASP A 137 -7.22 12.67 5.67
CA ASP A 137 -6.36 11.90 4.76
C ASP A 137 -4.94 12.47 4.77
N LEU A 138 -3.95 11.61 5.02
CA LEU A 138 -2.54 11.97 5.05
C LEU A 138 -1.71 11.05 4.16
N VAL A 139 -0.94 11.64 3.25
CA VAL A 139 0.12 10.96 2.49
C VAL A 139 1.46 11.60 2.84
N LEU A 140 2.39 10.80 3.36
CA LEU A 140 3.75 11.22 3.68
C LEU A 140 4.75 10.45 2.82
N GLU A 141 5.57 11.16 2.07
CA GLU A 141 6.82 10.58 1.57
C GLU A 141 7.92 10.90 2.58
N VAL A 142 8.61 9.87 3.07
CA VAL A 142 9.67 9.97 4.07
C VAL A 142 10.99 9.46 3.50
N HIS A 143 12.09 9.85 4.14
CA HIS A 143 13.44 9.41 3.83
C HIS A 143 14.09 8.87 5.11
N ASP A 144 14.87 7.80 5.01
CA ASP A 144 15.36 7.01 6.16
C ASP A 144 16.07 7.84 7.25
N PHE A 145 16.80 8.90 6.85
CA PHE A 145 17.61 9.70 7.77
C PHE A 145 16.83 10.71 8.63
N SER A 146 15.52 10.90 8.43
CA SER A 146 14.72 11.86 9.20
C SER A 146 13.29 11.37 9.42
N ASN A 147 13.04 10.84 10.63
CA ASN A 147 11.77 10.23 11.04
C ASN A 147 11.05 10.99 12.18
N TYR A 148 11.36 12.28 12.40
CA TYR A 148 10.65 13.14 13.36
C TYR A 148 9.13 13.09 13.18
N THR A 149 8.64 13.10 11.94
CA THR A 149 7.19 13.03 11.70
C THR A 149 6.58 11.72 12.19
N LEU A 150 7.20 10.59 11.86
CA LEU A 150 6.72 9.27 12.30
C LEU A 150 6.85 9.10 13.81
N GLU A 151 7.99 9.49 14.40
CA GLU A 151 8.18 9.48 15.85
C GLU A 151 7.15 10.35 16.57
N TRP A 152 6.86 11.54 16.04
CA TRP A 152 5.86 12.43 16.62
C TRP A 152 4.45 11.84 16.53
N MET A 153 4.09 11.23 15.40
CA MET A 153 2.82 10.52 15.25
C MET A 153 2.69 9.34 16.21
N VAL A 154 3.75 8.55 16.39
CA VAL A 154 3.81 7.46 17.39
C VAL A 154 3.52 8.02 18.79
N ARG A 155 4.19 9.12 19.17
CA ARG A 155 3.99 9.75 20.48
C ARG A 155 2.55 10.25 20.68
N ILE A 156 1.92 10.82 19.64
CA ILE A 156 0.51 11.24 19.72
C ILE A 156 -0.40 10.04 19.93
N ALA A 157 -0.17 8.97 19.17
CA ALA A 157 -0.98 7.76 19.24
C ALA A 157 -0.89 7.11 20.63
N GLU A 158 0.31 7.04 21.22
CA GLU A 158 0.54 6.43 22.54
C GLU A 158 0.07 7.30 23.72
N LYS A 159 0.18 8.62 23.63
CA LYS A 159 -0.11 9.54 24.74
C LYS A 159 -1.52 10.13 24.70
N GLU A 160 -2.34 9.74 23.72
CA GLU A 160 -3.67 10.31 23.45
C GLU A 160 -3.66 11.86 23.43
N ILE A 161 -2.57 12.45 22.95
CA ILE A 161 -2.45 13.91 22.85
C ILE A 161 -3.43 14.39 21.78
N SER A 162 -4.00 15.59 21.97
CA SER A 162 -4.85 16.21 20.96
C SER A 162 -4.08 16.44 19.65
N GLY A 163 -4.31 15.60 18.65
CA GLY A 163 -3.73 15.71 17.31
C GLY A 163 -4.18 14.53 16.44
N LEU A 164 -4.46 14.78 15.16
CA LEU A 164 -4.81 13.73 14.19
C LEU A 164 -6.00 12.82 14.58
N SER A 165 -6.86 13.24 15.51
CA SER A 165 -7.97 12.42 16.01
C SER A 165 -9.05 12.14 14.97
N LYS A 166 -9.09 12.93 13.89
CA LYS A 166 -9.96 12.72 12.72
C LYS A 166 -9.29 11.99 11.58
N LEU A 167 -8.02 11.60 11.71
CA LEU A 167 -7.30 10.93 10.63
C LEU A 167 -7.92 9.56 10.37
N ARG A 168 -8.37 9.33 9.14
CA ARG A 168 -9.06 8.11 8.68
C ARG A 168 -8.19 7.28 7.77
N HIS A 169 -7.38 7.94 6.93
CA HIS A 169 -6.52 7.29 5.96
C HIS A 169 -5.10 7.81 6.09
N PHE A 170 -4.17 6.88 6.28
CA PHE A 170 -2.75 7.20 6.37
C PHE A 170 -1.96 6.42 5.34
N THR A 171 -1.17 7.11 4.54
CA THR A 171 -0.24 6.52 3.58
C THR A 171 1.16 7.01 3.88
N VAL A 172 2.11 6.10 4.02
CA VAL A 172 3.54 6.43 4.14
C VAL A 172 4.34 5.76 3.04
N VAL A 173 5.23 6.53 2.41
CA VAL A 173 6.05 6.09 1.30
C VAL A 173 7.52 6.36 1.60
N CYS A 174 8.31 5.31 1.81
CA CYS A 174 9.77 5.44 1.82
C CYS A 174 10.26 5.60 0.38
N SER A 175 11.12 6.59 0.15
CA SER A 175 11.73 6.84 -1.18
C SER A 175 13.19 6.40 -1.27
N ASP A 176 13.75 5.85 -0.19
CA ASP A 176 15.12 5.37 -0.17
C ASP A 176 15.23 3.98 -0.82
N VAL A 177 16.34 3.72 -1.50
CA VAL A 177 16.66 2.42 -2.13
C VAL A 177 17.36 1.48 -1.15
N ASP A 178 17.98 1.99 -0.09
CA ASP A 178 18.83 1.20 0.81
C ASP A 178 18.20 0.98 2.20
N GLY A 179 17.11 1.69 2.52
CA GLY A 179 16.40 1.64 3.80
C GLY A 179 14.88 1.48 3.64
N GLY A 180 14.20 1.13 4.72
CA GLY A 180 12.74 1.01 4.78
C GLY A 180 12.19 1.55 6.09
N ILE A 181 10.89 1.41 6.30
CA ILE A 181 10.24 1.87 7.53
C ILE A 181 9.97 0.67 8.43
N ASP A 182 10.46 0.72 9.66
CA ASP A 182 10.13 -0.28 10.66
C ASP A 182 8.61 -0.28 10.95
N SER A 183 8.01 -1.46 10.88
CA SER A 183 6.61 -1.71 11.20
C SER A 183 6.20 -1.23 12.59
N LEU A 184 7.14 -1.09 13.54
CA LEU A 184 6.90 -0.55 14.88
C LEU A 184 6.27 0.84 14.85
N TYR A 185 6.66 1.71 13.90
CA TYR A 185 6.01 3.02 13.75
C TYR A 185 4.52 2.86 13.42
N LEU A 186 4.19 1.97 12.47
CA LEU A 186 2.81 1.74 12.07
C LEU A 186 2.00 1.13 13.22
N ILE A 187 2.56 0.16 13.95
CA ILE A 187 1.89 -0.49 15.08
C ILE A 187 1.36 0.55 16.08
N SER A 188 2.18 1.52 16.50
CA SER A 188 1.72 2.57 17.40
C SER A 188 0.71 3.50 16.72
N ILE A 189 0.94 3.90 15.46
CA ILE A 189 0.01 4.77 14.71
C ILE A 189 -1.39 4.14 14.52
N LEU A 190 -1.49 2.80 14.46
CA LEU A 190 -2.77 2.09 14.40
C LEU A 190 -3.67 2.35 15.63
N GLN A 191 -3.14 2.91 16.72
CA GLN A 191 -3.92 3.28 17.91
C GLN A 191 -4.77 4.54 17.71
N LEU A 192 -4.54 5.31 16.63
CA LEU A 192 -5.31 6.52 16.36
C LEU A 192 -6.82 6.19 16.23
N PRO A 193 -7.69 6.93 16.93
CA PRO A 193 -9.06 6.49 17.21
C PRO A 193 -9.95 6.41 15.98
N SER A 194 -9.76 7.31 15.01
CA SER A 194 -10.57 7.38 13.79
C SER A 194 -9.90 6.70 12.59
N LEU A 195 -8.73 6.10 12.77
CA LEU A 195 -7.98 5.52 11.66
C LEU A 195 -8.66 4.24 11.16
N LEU A 196 -8.94 4.20 9.86
CA LEU A 196 -9.66 3.12 9.20
C LEU A 196 -8.77 2.36 8.21
N SER A 197 -7.80 3.04 7.60
CA SER A 197 -6.93 2.44 6.61
C SER A 197 -5.50 2.95 6.70
N VAL A 198 -4.55 2.03 6.53
CA VAL A 198 -3.12 2.31 6.44
C VAL A 198 -2.56 1.72 5.15
N CYS A 199 -1.79 2.52 4.43
CA CYS A 199 -0.96 2.10 3.31
C CYS A 199 0.51 2.38 3.64
N GLY A 200 1.38 1.39 3.48
CA GLY A 200 2.82 1.52 3.68
C GLY A 200 3.58 1.08 2.43
N HIS A 201 4.67 1.76 2.10
CA HIS A 201 5.61 1.34 1.06
C HIS A 201 7.00 1.16 1.65
N MET A 202 7.64 0.03 1.35
CA MET A 202 8.92 -0.42 1.94
C MET A 202 8.88 -0.55 3.45
N ILE A 203 7.84 -1.21 3.97
CA ILE A 203 7.73 -1.55 5.40
C ILE A 203 8.49 -2.86 5.66
N PHE A 204 9.15 -2.96 6.82
CA PHE A 204 9.76 -4.20 7.29
C PHE A 204 9.53 -4.46 8.78
N ASP A 205 9.66 -5.72 9.22
CA ASP A 205 9.55 -6.12 10.63
C ASP A 205 10.70 -6.99 11.14
N ASP A 206 11.79 -7.06 10.37
CA ASP A 206 13.08 -7.64 10.76
C ASP A 206 14.07 -6.56 11.22
N ASP A 207 14.91 -6.88 12.20
CA ASP A 207 15.84 -5.92 12.81
C ASP A 207 17.14 -5.71 11.99
N GLY A 208 17.27 -6.40 10.85
CA GLY A 208 18.45 -6.38 9.99
C GLY A 208 19.75 -6.89 10.63
N SER A 209 19.73 -7.37 11.87
CA SER A 209 20.92 -7.71 12.67
C SER A 209 21.21 -9.21 12.66
N TYR A 210 22.48 -9.64 12.69
CA TYR A 210 22.81 -11.07 12.69
C TYR A 210 22.09 -11.88 13.80
N GLU A 211 21.83 -11.27 14.96
CA GLU A 211 21.11 -11.91 16.05
C GLU A 211 19.61 -12.02 15.73
N GLY A 212 18.97 -10.95 15.25
CA GLY A 212 17.57 -11.00 14.87
C GLY A 212 17.30 -11.84 13.62
N TYR A 213 18.26 -11.99 12.70
CA TYR A 213 18.18 -13.00 11.64
C TYR A 213 18.00 -14.42 12.21
N ALA A 214 18.72 -14.79 13.27
CA ALA A 214 18.61 -16.11 13.89
C ALA A 214 17.29 -16.26 14.68
N GLU A 215 16.81 -15.18 15.31
CA GLU A 215 15.49 -15.16 15.95
C GLU A 215 14.36 -15.32 14.93
N ASP A 216 14.45 -14.59 13.81
CA ASP A 216 13.48 -14.63 12.72
C ASP A 216 13.43 -16.01 12.06
N GLN A 217 14.56 -16.69 11.89
CA GLN A 217 14.56 -18.07 11.40
C GLN A 217 13.80 -19.02 12.32
N ARG A 218 13.84 -18.77 13.64
CA ARG A 218 13.14 -19.58 14.66
C ARG A 218 11.72 -19.10 14.94
N PHE A 219 11.28 -18.02 14.30
CA PHE A 219 9.96 -17.45 14.53
C PHE A 219 8.86 -18.44 14.13
N ASP A 220 8.03 -18.80 15.11
CA ASP A 220 6.85 -19.63 14.92
C ASP A 220 5.59 -18.75 15.03
N ALA A 221 4.99 -18.45 13.88
CA ALA A 221 3.77 -17.67 13.80
C ALA A 221 2.57 -18.33 14.52
N ALA A 222 2.57 -19.66 14.65
CA ALA A 222 1.45 -20.39 15.26
C ALA A 222 1.43 -20.26 16.80
N SER A 223 2.60 -20.17 17.44
CA SER A 223 2.73 -19.96 18.89
C SER A 223 2.87 -18.48 19.29
N TYR A 224 3.06 -17.58 18.32
CA TYR A 224 3.24 -16.16 18.59
C TYR A 224 1.96 -15.49 19.15
N VAL A 225 2.10 -14.87 20.31
CA VAL A 225 1.08 -14.03 20.93
C VAL A 225 1.57 -12.59 20.91
N PRO A 226 0.95 -11.68 20.13
CA PRO A 226 1.30 -10.27 20.15
C PRO A 226 0.90 -9.65 21.49
N ASP A 227 1.68 -8.70 21.97
CA ASP A 227 1.28 -7.84 23.11
C ASP A 227 0.15 -6.86 22.73
N ASN A 228 -0.05 -6.70 21.42
CA ASN A 228 -0.72 -5.59 20.76
C ASN A 228 -2.04 -6.01 20.09
N VAL A 229 -2.87 -6.81 20.77
CA VAL A 229 -4.05 -7.45 20.14
C VAL A 229 -5.30 -6.57 20.23
N ARG A 230 -5.97 -6.35 19.09
CA ARG A 230 -7.34 -5.79 18.98
C ARG A 230 -7.57 -4.41 19.61
N TYR A 231 -6.57 -3.54 19.61
CA TYR A 231 -6.78 -2.15 20.04
C TYR A 231 -7.24 -1.23 18.90
N SER A 232 -6.94 -1.58 17.65
CA SER A 232 -7.15 -0.70 16.49
C SER A 232 -8.52 -0.85 15.83
N ASN A 233 -9.04 0.27 15.33
CA ASN A 233 -10.26 0.33 14.50
C ASN A 233 -9.96 0.22 12.99
N VAL A 234 -8.69 0.06 12.61
CA VAL A 234 -8.30 -0.11 11.21
C VAL A 234 -8.90 -1.38 10.64
N THR A 235 -9.46 -1.29 9.44
CA THR A 235 -10.05 -2.41 8.70
C THR A 235 -9.29 -2.73 7.42
N HIS A 236 -8.45 -1.83 6.93
CA HIS A 236 -7.71 -1.98 5.67
C HIS A 236 -6.22 -1.73 5.87
N ILE A 237 -5.40 -2.74 5.58
CA ILE A 237 -3.94 -2.64 5.59
C ILE A 237 -3.42 -2.98 4.19
N HIS A 238 -2.61 -2.09 3.63
CA HIS A 238 -1.97 -2.27 2.33
C HIS A 238 -0.47 -2.02 2.45
N LEU A 239 0.35 -3.03 2.19
CA LEU A 239 1.80 -2.96 2.26
C LEU A 239 2.37 -3.24 0.87
N LYS A 240 3.05 -2.25 0.29
CA LYS A 240 3.66 -2.31 -1.05
C LYS A 240 5.16 -2.36 -0.96
N SER A 241 5.77 -3.07 -1.90
CA SER A 241 7.23 -3.20 -1.97
C SER A 241 7.87 -3.47 -0.60
N SER A 242 7.20 -4.29 0.20
CA SER A 242 7.48 -4.46 1.63
C SER A 242 8.00 -5.87 1.89
N ARG A 243 8.69 -6.09 3.01
CA ARG A 243 9.25 -7.40 3.35
C ARG A 243 8.95 -7.73 4.80
N SER A 244 8.75 -9.01 5.08
CA SER A 244 8.57 -9.44 6.46
C SER A 244 9.05 -10.87 6.61
N ARG A 245 9.85 -11.08 7.64
CA ARG A 245 10.19 -12.41 8.11
C ARG A 245 9.13 -12.92 9.07
N ARG A 246 8.46 -12.07 9.83
CA ARG A 246 7.49 -12.50 10.87
C ARG A 246 6.04 -12.53 10.38
N GLY A 247 5.82 -12.40 9.07
CA GLY A 247 4.48 -12.39 8.45
C GLY A 247 3.64 -11.17 8.85
N PHE A 248 4.27 -10.07 9.28
CA PHE A 248 3.62 -8.89 9.84
C PHE A 248 2.61 -9.23 10.94
N ALA A 249 2.91 -10.25 11.75
CA ALA A 249 1.98 -10.78 12.75
C ALA A 249 1.46 -9.68 13.68
N ASN A 250 2.29 -8.71 14.07
CA ASN A 250 1.86 -7.58 14.90
C ASN A 250 0.86 -6.66 14.21
N LEU A 251 1.10 -6.29 12.94
CA LEU A 251 0.20 -5.42 12.18
C LEU A 251 -1.15 -6.10 11.90
N ILE A 252 -1.15 -7.38 11.54
CA ILE A 252 -2.39 -8.12 11.24
C ILE A 252 -3.23 -8.32 12.50
N ASN A 253 -2.60 -8.42 13.68
CA ASN A 253 -3.31 -8.66 14.94
C ASN A 253 -3.80 -7.40 15.67
N ALA A 254 -3.28 -6.22 15.32
CA ALA A 254 -3.69 -4.95 15.93
C ALA A 254 -5.17 -4.58 15.67
N PRO A 255 -5.72 -4.74 14.46
CA PRO A 255 -7.14 -4.57 14.15
C PRO A 255 -8.10 -5.44 14.98
N LYS A 256 -9.27 -4.89 15.32
CA LYS A 256 -10.39 -5.65 15.88
C LYS A 256 -11.10 -6.54 14.87
N SER A 257 -11.23 -6.06 13.64
CA SER A 257 -11.99 -6.69 12.56
C SER A 257 -11.37 -6.29 11.22
N LEU A 258 -10.28 -6.97 10.84
CA LEU A 258 -9.61 -6.69 9.57
C LEU A 258 -10.49 -7.18 8.40
N GLU A 259 -10.73 -6.30 7.43
CA GLU A 259 -11.58 -6.58 6.26
C GLU A 259 -10.73 -6.74 4.99
N SER A 260 -9.61 -6.03 4.87
CA SER A 260 -8.74 -6.11 3.70
C SER A 260 -7.27 -6.12 4.12
N PHE A 261 -6.54 -7.13 3.65
CA PHE A 261 -5.09 -7.21 3.77
C PHE A 261 -4.46 -7.40 2.39
N VAL A 262 -3.67 -6.43 1.96
CA VAL A 262 -2.94 -6.47 0.69
C VAL A 262 -1.46 -6.36 0.99
N PHE A 263 -0.70 -7.35 0.57
CA PHE A 263 0.74 -7.41 0.71
C PHE A 263 1.38 -7.73 -0.64
N GLU A 264 2.23 -6.81 -1.09
CA GLU A 264 3.09 -6.96 -2.25
C GLU A 264 4.54 -7.03 -1.75
N TYR A 265 5.08 -8.25 -1.75
CA TYR A 265 6.47 -8.53 -1.38
C TYR A 265 7.43 -7.87 -2.37
N SER A 266 8.54 -7.32 -1.89
CA SER A 266 9.64 -6.92 -2.76
C SER A 266 10.97 -7.20 -2.07
N ASP A 267 11.85 -7.89 -2.77
CA ASP A 267 13.24 -8.06 -2.39
C ASP A 267 14.03 -6.78 -2.70
N ASN A 268 14.83 -6.33 -1.74
CA ASN A 268 15.82 -5.29 -2.01
C ASN A 268 17.04 -5.98 -2.63
N LEU A 269 17.23 -5.81 -3.93
CA LEU A 269 18.32 -6.43 -4.71
C LEU A 269 19.72 -6.19 -4.12
N ASN A 270 19.88 -5.18 -3.26
CA ASN A 270 21.14 -4.83 -2.61
C ASN A 270 21.51 -5.74 -1.41
N TYR A 271 20.57 -6.50 -0.84
CA TYR A 271 20.84 -7.40 0.29
C TYR A 271 20.66 -8.88 -0.10
N ALA A 272 21.78 -9.60 -0.14
CA ALA A 272 21.87 -10.93 -0.75
C ALA A 272 21.32 -12.11 0.09
N ASP A 273 20.91 -11.88 1.34
CA ASP A 273 20.90 -12.95 2.32
C ASP A 273 19.54 -13.67 2.50
N ASP A 274 18.41 -13.09 2.05
CA ASP A 274 17.11 -13.77 2.14
C ASP A 274 16.06 -13.21 1.19
N LYS A 275 15.95 -13.86 0.03
CA LYS A 275 15.12 -13.44 -1.11
C LYS A 275 13.75 -14.13 -1.14
N ARG A 276 13.33 -14.69 0.00
CA ARG A 276 12.16 -15.56 0.10
C ARG A 276 11.03 -14.85 0.83
N MET A 277 9.81 -15.10 0.36
CA MET A 277 8.60 -14.74 1.07
C MET A 277 8.18 -15.91 1.98
N TYR A 278 8.11 -15.66 3.29
CA TYR A 278 7.61 -16.64 4.27
C TYR A 278 6.07 -16.64 4.33
N ALA A 279 5.43 -17.05 3.23
CA ALA A 279 3.98 -17.02 3.05
C ALA A 279 3.20 -17.78 4.15
N SER A 280 3.69 -18.90 4.66
CA SER A 280 3.03 -19.67 5.75
C SER A 280 2.88 -18.89 7.05
N ARG A 281 3.77 -17.92 7.31
CA ARG A 281 3.75 -17.11 8.54
C ARG A 281 2.59 -16.12 8.60
N TYR A 282 1.96 -15.81 7.46
CA TYR A 282 0.80 -14.93 7.40
C TYR A 282 -0.49 -15.62 7.85
N TYR A 283 -0.58 -16.94 7.76
CA TYR A 283 -1.84 -17.64 8.00
C TYR A 283 -2.31 -17.61 9.46
N PRO A 284 -1.48 -17.91 10.48
CA PRO A 284 -1.91 -17.86 11.87
C PRO A 284 -2.51 -16.52 12.32
N PRO A 285 -1.93 -15.34 12.03
CA PRO A 285 -2.57 -14.07 12.39
C PRO A 285 -3.84 -13.80 11.58
N LEU A 286 -3.90 -14.21 10.31
CA LEU A 286 -5.10 -14.04 9.47
C LEU A 286 -6.29 -14.88 9.95
N GLN A 287 -6.07 -16.06 10.55
CA GLN A 287 -7.15 -16.91 11.07
C GLN A 287 -8.07 -16.19 12.07
N ARG A 288 -7.56 -15.20 12.80
CA ARG A 288 -8.35 -14.43 13.78
C ARG A 288 -9.41 -13.55 13.13
N HIS A 289 -9.25 -13.26 11.84
CA HIS A 289 -10.15 -12.43 11.03
C HIS A 289 -10.98 -13.26 10.04
N ARG A 290 -11.08 -14.59 10.23
CA ARG A 290 -11.83 -15.48 9.33
C ARG A 290 -13.28 -15.07 9.06
N GLU A 291 -13.89 -14.35 10.01
CA GLU A 291 -15.28 -13.87 9.97
C GLU A 291 -15.41 -12.46 9.41
N THR A 292 -14.32 -11.72 9.23
CA THR A 292 -14.32 -10.30 8.83
C THR A 292 -13.52 -10.03 7.56
N LEU A 293 -12.49 -10.82 7.27
CA LEU A 293 -11.58 -10.62 6.14
C LEU A 293 -12.32 -10.93 4.83
N GLN A 294 -12.46 -9.91 3.98
CA GLN A 294 -13.14 -9.94 2.68
C GLN A 294 -12.15 -9.99 1.52
N THR A 295 -11.00 -9.33 1.64
CA THR A 295 -9.98 -9.26 0.60
C THR A 295 -8.63 -9.68 1.17
N LEU A 296 -7.99 -10.65 0.53
CA LEU A 296 -6.62 -11.06 0.82
C LEU A 296 -5.79 -11.06 -0.46
N THR A 297 -4.68 -10.32 -0.45
CA THR A 297 -3.66 -10.37 -1.50
C THR A 297 -2.30 -10.64 -0.87
N LEU A 298 -1.64 -11.72 -1.27
CA LEU A 298 -0.25 -12.02 -0.95
C LEU A 298 0.48 -12.33 -2.27
N THR A 299 1.19 -11.34 -2.81
CA THR A 299 1.89 -11.43 -4.09
C THR A 299 3.31 -10.86 -4.00
N ASP A 300 4.06 -10.94 -5.09
CA ASP A 300 5.43 -10.45 -5.23
C ASP A 300 5.49 -9.42 -6.36
N GLU A 301 6.06 -8.24 -6.08
CA GLU A 301 6.25 -7.14 -7.01
C GLU A 301 7.02 -7.58 -8.28
N TYR A 302 8.00 -8.48 -8.15
CA TYR A 302 8.85 -8.94 -9.24
C TYR A 302 8.23 -10.01 -10.13
N THR A 303 7.15 -10.67 -9.68
CA THR A 303 6.38 -11.53 -10.60
C THR A 303 5.85 -10.75 -11.81
N ASN A 304 5.76 -9.41 -11.70
CA ASN A 304 5.40 -8.53 -12.81
C ASN A 304 6.54 -8.20 -13.79
N ASN A 305 7.83 -8.45 -13.45
CA ASN A 305 8.93 -7.77 -14.15
C ASN A 305 10.07 -8.64 -14.72
N TYR A 306 10.35 -9.87 -14.25
CA TYR A 306 11.49 -10.63 -14.83
C TYR A 306 11.33 -12.17 -14.85
N PRO A 307 11.69 -12.84 -15.97
CA PRO A 307 11.63 -14.31 -16.10
C PRO A 307 12.79 -15.06 -15.42
N GLY A 308 13.67 -14.37 -14.69
CA GLY A 308 14.94 -14.91 -14.19
C GLY A 308 14.97 -15.40 -12.74
N TYR A 309 13.98 -15.04 -11.91
CA TYR A 309 13.98 -15.36 -10.48
C TYR A 309 12.80 -16.24 -10.11
N GLN A 310 12.89 -17.52 -10.48
CA GLN A 310 11.99 -18.55 -9.96
C GLN A 310 12.55 -19.02 -8.61
N PHE A 311 12.23 -18.32 -7.52
CA PHE A 311 12.46 -18.89 -6.20
C PHE A 311 11.53 -20.11 -6.03
N ASN A 312 12.14 -21.26 -5.75
CA ASN A 312 11.47 -22.55 -5.59
C ASN A 312 10.96 -22.78 -4.16
N ASP A 313 10.54 -21.72 -3.46
CA ASP A 313 9.94 -21.91 -2.14
C ASP A 313 8.44 -22.12 -2.27
N TYR A 314 8.07 -23.40 -2.28
CA TYR A 314 6.72 -23.87 -2.06
C TYR A 314 6.38 -23.66 -0.59
N ASP A 315 6.05 -22.42 -0.20
CA ASP A 315 5.59 -22.12 1.15
C ASP A 315 4.06 -22.05 1.18
N TYR A 316 3.42 -23.19 1.42
CA TYR A 316 1.97 -23.29 1.50
C TYR A 316 1.44 -22.45 2.67
N VAL A 317 0.54 -21.51 2.37
CA VAL A 317 0.01 -20.57 3.36
C VAL A 317 -0.91 -21.28 4.35
N GLY A 318 -1.86 -22.09 3.86
CA GLY A 318 -2.89 -22.72 4.68
C GLY A 318 -4.24 -22.79 3.98
N SER A 319 -5.22 -23.41 4.64
CA SER A 319 -6.58 -23.57 4.09
C SER A 319 -7.48 -22.38 4.44
N PHE A 320 -8.06 -21.74 3.44
CA PHE A 320 -9.02 -20.65 3.62
C PHE A 320 -10.47 -21.12 3.71
N ALA A 321 -10.75 -22.43 3.72
CA ALA A 321 -12.11 -22.96 3.71
C ALA A 321 -12.97 -22.48 4.90
N GLY A 322 -12.33 -22.15 6.03
CA GLY A 322 -12.98 -21.63 7.24
C GLY A 322 -13.24 -20.12 7.24
N PHE A 323 -12.85 -19.38 6.19
CA PHE A 323 -13.06 -17.94 6.09
C PHE A 323 -14.45 -17.67 5.51
N SER A 324 -15.38 -17.21 6.34
CA SER A 324 -16.79 -17.05 5.95
C SER A 324 -17.08 -15.73 5.24
N ALA A 325 -16.19 -14.75 5.36
CA ALA A 325 -16.34 -13.43 4.74
C ALA A 325 -15.47 -13.21 3.50
N LEU A 326 -14.55 -14.13 3.19
CA LEU A 326 -13.52 -13.91 2.17
C LEU A 326 -14.10 -14.02 0.76
N LYS A 327 -14.12 -12.90 0.04
CA LYS A 327 -14.70 -12.74 -1.30
C LYS A 327 -13.65 -12.67 -2.38
N GLU A 328 -12.53 -12.00 -2.11
CA GLU A 328 -11.45 -11.81 -3.05
C GLU A 328 -10.16 -12.43 -2.50
N LEU A 329 -9.59 -13.36 -3.26
CA LEU A 329 -8.33 -14.02 -2.92
C LEU A 329 -7.35 -13.88 -4.08
N TRP A 330 -6.21 -13.27 -3.82
CA TRP A 330 -5.10 -13.17 -4.74
C TRP A 330 -3.83 -13.74 -4.09
N LEU A 331 -3.36 -14.87 -4.60
CA LEU A 331 -2.16 -15.55 -4.12
C LEU A 331 -1.29 -16.03 -5.29
N GLN A 332 -0.04 -16.36 -5.01
CA GLN A 332 0.72 -17.20 -5.91
C GLN A 332 0.26 -18.66 -5.80
N ILE A 333 0.32 -19.42 -6.90
CA ILE A 333 -0.09 -20.82 -6.94
C ILE A 333 0.63 -21.70 -5.91
N PRO A 334 1.95 -21.58 -5.69
CA PRO A 334 2.66 -22.30 -4.64
C PRO A 334 2.16 -22.02 -3.21
N HIS A 335 1.51 -20.88 -2.99
CA HIS A 335 1.02 -20.45 -1.68
C HIS A 335 -0.35 -21.07 -1.33
N ILE A 336 -1.10 -21.55 -2.32
CA ILE A 336 -2.45 -22.10 -2.13
C ILE A 336 -2.52 -23.61 -2.37
N LEU A 337 -1.71 -24.12 -3.28
CA LEU A 337 -1.58 -25.54 -3.56
C LEU A 337 -0.31 -26.06 -2.89
N ASP A 338 -0.45 -27.12 -2.09
CA ASP A 338 0.65 -27.77 -1.37
C ASP A 338 1.30 -28.80 -2.30
N TRP A 339 2.48 -28.45 -2.82
CA TRP A 339 3.25 -29.25 -3.76
C TRP A 339 4.22 -30.15 -3.02
N ASP A 340 4.23 -31.45 -3.34
CA ASP A 340 5.24 -32.34 -2.79
C ASP A 340 6.62 -32.04 -3.39
N SER A 341 7.58 -31.66 -2.54
CA SER A 341 8.92 -31.27 -2.95
C SER A 341 9.83 -32.46 -3.31
N ASP A 342 9.48 -33.69 -2.93
CA ASP A 342 10.50 -34.76 -2.87
C ASP A 342 10.64 -35.60 -4.15
N VAL A 343 9.59 -35.95 -4.91
CA VAL A 343 9.80 -36.79 -6.13
C VAL A 343 8.75 -36.65 -7.23
N ASP A 344 7.45 -36.52 -6.92
CA ASP A 344 6.39 -36.65 -7.93
C ASP A 344 5.60 -35.35 -8.25
N LYS A 345 5.96 -34.20 -7.64
CA LYS A 345 5.24 -32.91 -7.77
C LYS A 345 3.71 -33.04 -7.66
N THR A 346 3.24 -34.03 -6.90
CA THR A 346 1.80 -34.27 -6.74
C THR A 346 1.21 -33.28 -5.75
N LEU A 347 0.01 -32.80 -6.04
CA LEU A 347 -0.76 -31.94 -5.16
C LEU A 347 -1.24 -32.71 -3.92
N ARG A 348 -0.89 -32.21 -2.73
CA ARG A 348 -1.33 -32.77 -1.43
C ARG A 348 -2.71 -32.30 -1.01
N ASN A 349 -3.18 -31.19 -1.56
CA ASN A 349 -4.48 -30.59 -1.30
C ASN A 349 -5.23 -30.31 -2.61
N ARG A 350 -6.52 -29.97 -2.48
CA ARG A 350 -7.40 -29.61 -3.59
C ARG A 350 -8.03 -28.25 -3.34
N PHE A 351 -8.36 -27.52 -4.41
CA PHE A 351 -9.11 -26.27 -4.28
C PHE A 351 -10.42 -26.43 -3.50
N SER A 352 -11.10 -27.57 -3.71
CA SER A 352 -12.32 -27.92 -3.01
C SER A 352 -12.16 -28.04 -1.48
N ASP A 353 -10.94 -28.24 -0.98
CA ASP A 353 -10.63 -28.35 0.46
C ASP A 353 -9.99 -27.08 1.05
N VAL A 354 -9.54 -26.13 0.21
CA VAL A 354 -8.84 -24.92 0.66
C VAL A 354 -9.56 -23.61 0.37
N LEU A 355 -10.42 -23.56 -0.65
CA LEU A 355 -11.13 -22.31 -0.99
C LEU A 355 -12.36 -22.13 -0.09
N PRO A 356 -12.67 -20.88 0.33
CA PRO A 356 -13.88 -20.59 1.08
C PRO A 356 -15.12 -20.63 0.19
N LEU A 357 -16.27 -20.94 0.81
CA LEU A 357 -17.57 -20.95 0.13
C LEU A 357 -18.02 -19.53 -0.29
N SER A 358 -17.56 -18.51 0.43
CA SER A 358 -17.87 -17.10 0.19
C SER A 358 -17.12 -16.49 -0.99
N LEU A 359 -16.15 -17.21 -1.57
CA LEU A 359 -15.25 -16.67 -2.57
C LEU A 359 -15.99 -16.27 -3.85
N GLU A 360 -15.79 -15.03 -4.29
CA GLU A 360 -16.37 -14.44 -5.49
C GLU A 360 -15.33 -14.28 -6.60
N ARG A 361 -14.07 -13.97 -6.25
CA ARG A 361 -12.99 -13.68 -7.19
C ARG A 361 -11.69 -14.36 -6.75
N LEU A 362 -11.12 -15.17 -7.63
CA LEU A 362 -9.82 -15.83 -7.44
C LEU A 362 -8.81 -15.31 -8.47
N ILE A 363 -7.68 -14.81 -7.99
CA ILE A 363 -6.55 -14.37 -8.82
C ILE A 363 -5.33 -15.20 -8.43
N LEU A 364 -4.72 -15.86 -9.42
CA LEU A 364 -3.58 -16.75 -9.21
C LEU A 364 -2.39 -16.30 -10.05
N ASP A 365 -1.25 -16.08 -9.39
CA ASP A 365 0.00 -15.69 -10.05
C ASP A 365 1.07 -16.78 -9.86
N GLY A 366 2.23 -16.61 -10.51
CA GLY A 366 3.38 -17.50 -10.30
C GLY A 366 3.20 -18.91 -10.87
N LEU A 367 2.39 -19.08 -11.91
CA LEU A 367 2.26 -20.37 -12.60
C LEU A 367 3.57 -20.70 -13.32
N LYS A 368 4.09 -21.90 -13.08
CA LYS A 368 5.18 -22.50 -13.87
C LYS A 368 4.58 -23.34 -14.99
N GLU A 369 5.27 -23.39 -16.13
CA GLU A 369 4.87 -24.18 -17.31
C GLU A 369 4.58 -25.65 -16.95
N GLU A 370 5.47 -26.23 -16.15
CA GLU A 370 5.38 -27.59 -15.63
C GLU A 370 4.18 -27.89 -14.74
N HIS A 371 3.42 -26.89 -14.29
CA HIS A 371 2.27 -27.04 -13.38
C HIS A 371 0.91 -26.78 -14.04
N THR A 372 0.92 -26.50 -15.35
CA THR A 372 -0.29 -26.14 -16.10
C THR A 372 -1.33 -27.27 -16.12
N THR A 373 -0.87 -28.51 -16.28
CA THR A 373 -1.76 -29.69 -16.35
C THR A 373 -2.41 -29.96 -14.99
N GLU A 374 -1.62 -29.96 -13.93
CA GLU A 374 -2.08 -30.19 -12.55
C GLU A 374 -3.06 -29.09 -12.11
N LEU A 375 -2.79 -27.83 -12.49
CA LEU A 375 -3.69 -26.73 -12.20
C LEU A 375 -5.02 -26.87 -12.95
N ALA A 376 -4.97 -27.24 -14.24
CA ALA A 376 -6.18 -27.50 -15.02
C ALA A 376 -7.01 -28.64 -14.39
N ASP A 377 -6.37 -29.72 -13.96
CA ASP A 377 -7.02 -30.84 -13.28
C ASP A 377 -7.60 -30.44 -11.92
N ALA A 378 -6.91 -29.59 -11.15
CA ALA A 378 -7.44 -29.04 -9.91
C ALA A 378 -8.71 -28.21 -10.13
N PHE A 379 -8.80 -27.43 -11.22
CA PHE A 379 -10.02 -26.71 -11.60
C PHE A 379 -11.11 -27.63 -12.12
N LYS A 380 -10.76 -28.70 -12.86
CA LYS A 380 -11.75 -29.74 -13.23
C LYS A 380 -12.39 -30.36 -12.00
N ASP A 381 -11.59 -30.73 -10.98
CA ASP A 381 -12.11 -31.27 -9.71
C ASP A 381 -13.04 -30.25 -9.02
N LEU A 382 -12.64 -28.97 -8.98
CA LEU A 382 -13.43 -27.91 -8.36
C LEU A 382 -14.80 -27.72 -9.03
N PHE A 383 -14.84 -27.71 -10.37
CA PHE A 383 -16.06 -27.39 -11.14
C PHE A 383 -16.94 -28.61 -11.43
N LEU A 384 -16.34 -29.77 -11.71
CA LEU A 384 -17.05 -30.98 -12.15
C LEU A 384 -17.25 -32.00 -11.02
N GLY A 385 -16.58 -31.82 -9.87
CA GLY A 385 -16.59 -32.73 -8.72
C GLY A 385 -17.90 -32.78 -7.92
N GLY A 386 -19.05 -33.02 -8.56
CA GLY A 386 -20.33 -33.48 -7.99
C GLY A 386 -21.07 -32.57 -6.99
N LYS A 387 -20.37 -31.66 -6.31
CA LYS A 387 -20.87 -30.61 -5.42
C LYS A 387 -20.01 -29.39 -5.67
N TYR A 388 -20.50 -28.46 -6.48
CA TYR A 388 -19.86 -27.16 -6.71
C TYR A 388 -19.56 -26.51 -5.36
N ARG A 389 -18.29 -26.53 -4.95
CA ARG A 389 -17.88 -26.16 -3.58
C ARG A 389 -17.66 -24.66 -3.41
N CYS A 390 -17.46 -23.90 -4.47
CA CYS A 390 -17.38 -22.44 -4.42
C CYS A 390 -18.59 -21.83 -5.13
N PRO A 391 -19.80 -21.88 -4.53
CA PRO A 391 -21.06 -21.46 -5.17
C PRO A 391 -21.07 -20.03 -5.69
N ASN A 392 -20.26 -19.16 -5.08
CA ASN A 392 -20.26 -17.73 -5.38
C ASN A 392 -19.13 -17.31 -6.32
N LEU A 393 -18.26 -18.22 -6.76
CA LEU A 393 -17.14 -17.87 -7.61
C LEU A 393 -17.69 -17.39 -8.96
N THR A 394 -17.39 -16.14 -9.31
CA THR A 394 -17.83 -15.51 -10.56
C THR A 394 -16.67 -15.09 -11.45
N TYR A 395 -15.46 -15.00 -10.90
CA TYR A 395 -14.28 -14.56 -11.62
C TYR A 395 -13.03 -15.38 -11.27
N LEU A 396 -12.35 -15.86 -12.30
CA LEU A 396 -11.03 -16.49 -12.23
C LEU A 396 -10.05 -15.72 -13.13
N GLU A 397 -8.94 -15.28 -12.55
CA GLU A 397 -7.82 -14.70 -13.28
C GLU A 397 -6.55 -15.48 -12.99
N VAL A 398 -5.80 -15.83 -14.04
CA VAL A 398 -4.48 -16.44 -13.91
C VAL A 398 -3.46 -15.50 -14.57
N LYS A 399 -2.43 -15.10 -13.82
CA LYS A 399 -1.34 -14.25 -14.31
C LYS A 399 -0.03 -15.02 -14.40
N GLY A 400 0.76 -14.65 -15.37
CA GLY A 400 2.04 -15.29 -15.64
C GLY A 400 2.72 -14.70 -16.85
N ASN A 401 3.83 -15.32 -17.22
CA ASN A 401 4.60 -15.00 -18.41
C ASN A 401 4.31 -16.07 -19.47
N TRP A 402 3.32 -15.82 -20.35
CA TRP A 402 2.79 -16.81 -21.29
C TRP A 402 3.42 -16.73 -22.68
N MET A 403 4.29 -15.75 -22.89
CA MET A 403 4.82 -15.36 -24.19
C MET A 403 6.31 -15.62 -24.33
N HIS A 404 6.77 -15.86 -25.57
CA HIS A 404 8.18 -16.08 -25.87
C HIS A 404 9.04 -14.83 -25.58
N VAL A 405 9.78 -14.86 -24.47
CA VAL A 405 10.73 -13.79 -24.05
C VAL A 405 11.81 -13.53 -25.12
N GLN A 406 12.14 -14.53 -25.95
CA GLN A 406 13.21 -14.45 -26.95
C GLN A 406 12.88 -13.60 -28.20
N GLN A 407 11.65 -13.08 -28.35
CA GLN A 407 11.29 -12.20 -29.49
C GLN A 407 11.62 -10.71 -29.24
N SER A 408 12.09 -10.33 -28.05
CA SER A 408 12.55 -8.97 -27.74
C SER A 408 14.05 -8.82 -27.98
N THR A 409 14.49 -8.81 -29.24
CA THR A 409 15.86 -8.40 -29.60
C THR A 409 15.83 -7.17 -30.49
N GLU A 410 15.64 -6.00 -29.87
CA GLU A 410 16.26 -4.72 -30.26
C GLU A 410 15.77 -3.60 -29.31
N GLU A 411 16.67 -3.06 -28.49
CA GLU A 411 16.45 -1.88 -27.62
C GLU A 411 16.42 -0.58 -28.45
N SER A 412 15.63 -0.55 -29.53
CA SER A 412 15.48 0.67 -30.33
C SER A 412 14.27 1.47 -29.85
N ASN A 413 14.52 2.62 -29.22
CA ASN A 413 13.48 3.62 -28.88
C ASN A 413 12.83 4.28 -30.11
N ALA A 414 13.03 3.75 -31.32
CA ALA A 414 12.50 4.31 -32.55
C ALA A 414 11.17 3.68 -33.00
N LYS A 415 10.75 2.54 -32.41
CA LYS A 415 9.52 1.82 -32.77
C LYS A 415 8.87 1.18 -31.54
N PRO A 416 7.53 1.00 -31.52
CA PRO A 416 6.85 0.26 -30.46
C PRO A 416 7.34 -1.19 -30.43
N ARG A 417 7.56 -1.73 -29.23
CA ARG A 417 7.97 -3.12 -29.06
C ARG A 417 6.84 -4.06 -29.51
N PRO A 418 7.14 -5.09 -30.34
CA PRO A 418 6.12 -6.03 -30.78
C PRO A 418 5.62 -6.89 -29.60
N ILE A 419 4.32 -7.18 -29.59
CA ILE A 419 3.71 -8.12 -28.65
C ILE A 419 4.10 -9.54 -29.11
N PRO A 420 4.77 -10.36 -28.28
CA PRO A 420 5.18 -11.69 -28.70
C PRO A 420 3.99 -12.65 -28.86
N VAL A 421 4.23 -13.81 -29.47
CA VAL A 421 3.21 -14.86 -29.59
C VAL A 421 3.18 -15.72 -28.32
N MET A 422 1.97 -16.11 -27.90
CA MET A 422 1.75 -17.05 -26.79
C MET A 422 2.26 -18.45 -27.15
N LEU A 423 2.92 -19.11 -26.20
CA LEU A 423 3.36 -20.50 -26.37
C LEU A 423 2.15 -21.43 -26.56
N LYS A 424 2.31 -22.44 -27.41
CA LYS A 424 1.22 -23.37 -27.74
C LYS A 424 0.65 -24.06 -26.49
N GLU A 425 1.50 -24.47 -25.57
CA GLU A 425 1.13 -25.16 -24.33
C GLU A 425 0.22 -24.28 -23.46
N PHE A 426 0.52 -22.98 -23.34
CA PHE A 426 -0.33 -22.03 -22.64
C PHE A 426 -1.62 -21.70 -23.41
N ALA A 427 -1.61 -21.76 -24.74
CA ALA A 427 -2.82 -21.60 -25.53
C ALA A 427 -3.79 -22.78 -25.32
N ASP A 428 -3.27 -24.01 -25.27
CA ASP A 428 -4.06 -25.21 -24.99
C ASP A 428 -4.63 -25.17 -23.57
N PHE A 429 -3.79 -24.83 -22.57
CA PHE A 429 -4.20 -24.59 -21.18
C PHE A 429 -5.28 -23.51 -21.05
N LYS A 430 -5.13 -22.39 -21.78
CA LYS A 430 -6.11 -21.30 -21.79
C LYS A 430 -7.47 -21.78 -22.27
N VAL A 431 -7.50 -22.50 -23.41
CA VAL A 431 -8.73 -23.03 -23.99
C VAL A 431 -9.42 -23.99 -23.03
N GLU A 432 -8.63 -24.85 -22.37
CA GLU A 432 -9.15 -25.79 -21.39
C GLU A 432 -9.83 -25.08 -20.19
N LEU A 433 -9.17 -24.09 -19.58
CA LEU A 433 -9.76 -23.33 -18.49
C LEU A 433 -10.96 -22.47 -18.94
N GLU A 434 -10.91 -21.88 -20.13
CA GLU A 434 -12.04 -21.13 -20.70
C GLU A 434 -13.30 -22.01 -20.81
N LEU A 435 -13.15 -23.24 -21.29
CA LEU A 435 -14.25 -24.19 -21.40
C LEU A 435 -14.80 -24.59 -20.03
N LEU A 436 -13.93 -24.88 -19.07
CA LEU A 436 -14.32 -25.25 -17.71
C LEU A 436 -15.05 -24.10 -16.99
N CYS A 437 -14.51 -22.89 -17.05
CA CYS A 437 -15.11 -21.71 -16.45
C CYS A 437 -16.45 -21.36 -17.11
N SER A 438 -16.53 -21.43 -18.45
CA SER A 438 -17.77 -21.18 -19.18
C SER A 438 -18.86 -22.17 -18.81
N ALA A 439 -18.53 -23.46 -18.66
CA ALA A 439 -19.48 -24.49 -18.20
C ALA A 439 -19.98 -24.24 -16.77
N ALA A 440 -19.15 -23.63 -15.92
CA ALA A 440 -19.48 -23.26 -14.55
C ALA A 440 -20.13 -21.86 -14.41
N GLY A 441 -20.23 -21.07 -15.49
CA GLY A 441 -20.73 -19.69 -15.44
C GLY A 441 -19.74 -18.69 -14.82
N VAL A 442 -18.45 -19.02 -14.79
CA VAL A 442 -17.37 -18.21 -14.22
C VAL A 442 -16.69 -17.41 -15.35
N GLY A 443 -16.50 -16.10 -15.15
CA GLY A 443 -15.70 -15.27 -16.04
C GLY A 443 -14.22 -15.62 -15.91
N PHE A 444 -13.53 -15.87 -17.02
CA PHE A 444 -12.11 -16.23 -17.03
C PHE A 444 -11.25 -15.20 -17.75
N ARG A 445 -10.07 -14.93 -17.20
CA ARG A 445 -9.05 -14.10 -17.83
C ARG A 445 -7.65 -14.68 -17.62
N LEU A 446 -6.91 -14.84 -18.71
CA LEU A 446 -5.47 -15.09 -18.68
C LEU A 446 -4.74 -13.77 -18.96
N ARG A 447 -3.92 -13.28 -18.00
CA ARG A 447 -3.15 -12.02 -18.16
C ARG A 447 -1.67 -12.28 -18.28
N ASP A 448 -1.07 -11.71 -19.32
CA ASP A 448 0.36 -11.78 -19.56
C ASP A 448 1.07 -10.57 -18.97
N LEU A 449 1.93 -10.81 -17.98
CA LEU A 449 2.65 -9.74 -17.28
C LEU A 449 3.74 -9.10 -18.16
N HIS A 450 4.32 -9.86 -19.09
CA HIS A 450 5.29 -9.34 -20.04
C HIS A 450 4.66 -8.36 -21.04
N VAL A 451 3.44 -8.66 -21.52
CA VAL A 451 2.68 -7.73 -22.37
C VAL A 451 2.38 -6.43 -21.64
N GLU A 452 2.02 -6.51 -20.37
CA GLU A 452 1.72 -5.31 -19.57
C GLU A 452 2.95 -4.45 -19.36
N ALA A 453 4.10 -5.07 -19.09
CA ALA A 453 5.37 -4.37 -19.04
C ALA A 453 5.70 -3.69 -20.38
N ILE A 454 5.48 -4.37 -21.52
CA ILE A 454 5.66 -3.78 -22.85
C ILE A 454 4.71 -2.59 -23.07
N ILE A 455 3.43 -2.72 -22.75
CA ILE A 455 2.44 -1.64 -22.91
C ILE A 455 2.83 -0.44 -22.05
N LYS A 456 3.18 -0.67 -20.78
CA LYS A 456 3.63 0.38 -19.86
C LYS A 456 4.88 1.07 -20.37
N HIS A 457 5.84 0.31 -20.90
CA HIS A 457 7.07 0.86 -21.48
C HIS A 457 6.80 1.67 -22.74
N ASN A 458 6.01 1.15 -23.69
CA ASN A 458 5.64 1.87 -24.91
C ASN A 458 4.94 3.21 -24.56
N ALA A 459 4.04 3.21 -23.57
CA ALA A 459 3.39 4.43 -23.09
C ALA A 459 4.38 5.44 -22.48
N LEU A 460 5.36 4.98 -21.69
CA LEU A 460 6.42 5.85 -21.13
C LEU A 460 7.32 6.45 -22.22
N CYS A 461 7.51 5.73 -23.33
CA CYS A 461 8.27 6.21 -24.49
C CYS A 461 7.43 7.06 -25.46
N GLY A 462 6.13 7.26 -25.19
CA GLY A 462 5.24 8.10 -26.00
C GLY A 462 4.72 7.45 -27.28
N PHE A 463 4.59 6.12 -27.30
CA PHE A 463 4.02 5.35 -28.41
C PHE A 463 2.53 5.01 -28.25
#